data_AF-A0A292PWA8-F1
#
_entry.id   AF-A0A292PWA8-F1
#
_cell.length_a   1.000
_cell.length_b   1.000
_cell.length_c   1.000
_cell.angle_alpha   90.00
_cell.angle_beta   90.00
_cell.angle_gamma   90.00
#
_symmetry.space_group_name_H-M   'P 1'
#
loop_
_entity.id
_entity.type
_entity.pdbx_description
1 polymer ?
#
loop_
_entity_poly.entity_id
_entity_poly.type
_entity_poly.pdbx_seq_one_letter_code
_entity_poly.pdbx_strand_id
1 'polypeptide(L)'
;MSLFFDLGRSDMGVMVFQHMRQSRKRKPSKSTYRAALLGVAINRDLEALRVVHNALKLDPQFDPDTRLLNSLMTAYVACGLPSRAMEIWENIRRSAQGPDHESVAIVLDACSRFPEGIHRAQVLWGQLRTAGYRFTARDYAAYVEALGRNGMWDEGWKITGGPVHHHDQEAEGGSRCLGSELVSGHLGPRGRAVEGATGEAG
;
A
#
# COMPACT_ATOMS: atom_id res chain seq x y z
N MET A 1 -9.06 0.92 25.08
CA MET A 1 -7.81 1.52 24.57
C MET A 1 -8.02 2.05 23.17
N SER A 2 -8.24 1.19 22.15
CA SER A 2 -8.42 1.61 20.75
C SER A 2 -9.50 2.69 20.57
N LEU A 3 -10.65 2.55 21.23
CA LEU A 3 -11.72 3.55 21.23
C LEU A 3 -11.24 4.98 21.57
N PHE A 4 -10.31 5.14 22.50
CA PHE A 4 -9.80 6.48 22.84
C PHE A 4 -8.94 7.06 21.71
N PHE A 5 -8.16 6.23 21.03
CA PHE A 5 -7.39 6.67 19.87
C PHE A 5 -8.33 7.09 18.73
N ASP A 6 -9.38 6.31 18.46
CA ASP A 6 -10.37 6.62 17.41
C ASP A 6 -11.11 7.95 17.68
N LEU A 7 -11.21 8.35 18.95
CA LEU A 7 -11.79 9.62 19.39
C LEU A 7 -10.78 10.78 19.46
N GLY A 8 -9.55 10.61 18.99
CA GLY A 8 -8.50 11.62 19.07
C GLY A 8 -7.88 11.81 20.46
N ARG A 9 -8.22 10.95 21.42
CA ARG A 9 -7.79 11.02 22.83
C ARG A 9 -6.60 10.11 23.10
N SER A 10 -5.46 10.44 22.48
CA SER A 10 -4.19 9.73 22.66
C SER A 10 -3.74 9.66 24.11
N ASP A 11 -3.98 10.73 24.88
CA ASP A 11 -3.73 10.83 26.33
C ASP A 11 -4.37 9.67 27.10
N MET A 12 -5.67 9.47 26.91
CA MET A 12 -6.45 8.42 27.57
C MET A 12 -6.10 7.03 27.02
N GLY A 13 -5.86 6.94 25.71
CA GLY A 13 -5.41 5.69 25.08
C GLY A 13 -4.10 5.18 25.68
N VAL A 14 -3.11 6.05 25.81
CA VAL A 14 -1.81 5.73 26.42
C VAL A 14 -1.94 5.46 27.93
N MET A 15 -2.79 6.19 28.65
CA MET A 15 -3.04 5.93 30.07
C MET A 15 -3.56 4.51 30.31
N VAL A 16 -4.54 4.05 29.51
CA VAL A 16 -5.05 2.67 29.58
C VAL A 16 -3.95 1.65 29.26
N PHE A 17 -3.13 1.93 28.25
CA PHE A 17 -1.98 1.09 27.89
C PHE A 17 -0.96 0.97 29.04
N GLN A 18 -0.61 2.09 29.68
CA GLN A 18 0.31 2.11 30.82
C GLN A 18 -0.26 1.37 32.03
N HIS A 19 -1.54 1.54 32.33
CA HIS A 19 -2.21 0.80 33.41
C HIS A 19 -2.18 -0.71 33.16
N MET A 20 -2.37 -1.15 31.90
CA MET A 20 -2.22 -2.56 31.52
C MET A 20 -0.80 -3.08 31.75
N ARG A 21 0.25 -2.27 31.51
CA ARG A 21 1.64 -2.65 31.82
C ARG A 21 1.89 -2.85 33.32
N GLN A 22 1.30 -1.99 34.14
CA GLN A 22 1.47 -2.04 35.60
C GLN A 22 0.66 -3.18 36.24
N SER A 23 -0.42 -3.62 35.60
CA SER A 23 -1.22 -4.75 36.08
C SER A 23 -0.42 -6.05 36.17
N ARG A 24 -0.64 -6.80 37.26
CA ARG A 24 -0.13 -8.17 37.44
C ARG A 24 -0.94 -9.21 36.67
N LYS A 25 -2.22 -8.93 36.37
CA LYS A 25 -3.15 -9.92 35.79
C LYS A 25 -3.03 -10.04 34.27
N ARG A 26 -2.83 -8.91 33.57
CA ARG A 26 -2.85 -8.89 32.11
C ARG A 26 -1.81 -7.90 31.57
N LYS A 27 -0.70 -8.43 31.07
CA LYS A 27 0.35 -7.65 30.41
C LYS A 27 0.00 -7.37 28.95
N PRO A 28 0.48 -6.26 28.34
CA PRO A 28 0.28 -6.00 26.92
C PRO A 28 0.80 -7.14 26.05
N SER A 29 -0.06 -7.62 25.16
CA SER A 29 0.31 -8.54 24.08
C SER A 29 0.90 -7.79 22.90
N LYS A 30 1.48 -8.51 21.93
CA LYS A 30 1.91 -7.92 20.66
C LYS A 30 0.80 -7.16 19.94
N SER A 31 -0.42 -7.71 19.95
CA SER A 31 -1.60 -7.05 19.39
C SER A 31 -1.98 -5.76 20.12
N THR A 32 -1.72 -5.69 21.43
CA THR A 32 -1.97 -4.47 22.23
C THR A 32 -1.00 -3.36 21.83
N TYR A 33 0.30 -3.66 21.74
CA TYR A 33 1.30 -2.70 21.24
C TYR A 33 0.95 -2.23 19.83
N ARG A 34 0.60 -3.16 18.95
CA ARG A 34 0.23 -2.84 17.57
C ARG A 34 -0.96 -1.88 17.49
N ALA A 35 -2.02 -2.17 18.25
CA ALA A 35 -3.20 -1.30 18.32
C ALA A 35 -2.87 0.09 18.89
N ALA A 36 -1.99 0.16 19.90
CA ALA A 36 -1.55 1.44 20.45
C ALA A 36 -0.75 2.26 19.42
N LEU A 37 0.20 1.64 18.72
CA LEU A 37 1.00 2.30 17.70
C LEU A 37 0.15 2.83 16.53
N LEU A 38 -0.77 2.01 16.02
CA LEU A 38 -1.67 2.43 14.94
C LEU A 38 -2.65 3.52 15.40
N GLY A 39 -3.17 3.42 16.63
CA GLY A 39 -4.03 4.44 17.21
C GLY A 39 -3.29 5.79 17.36
N VAL A 40 -2.04 5.75 17.83
CA VAL A 40 -1.19 6.94 17.88
C VAL A 40 -0.88 7.49 16.48
N ALA A 41 -0.67 6.62 15.49
CA ALA A 41 -0.44 7.02 14.11
C ALA A 41 -1.61 7.84 13.53
N ILE A 42 -2.85 7.44 13.82
CA ILE A 42 -4.06 8.17 13.40
C ILE A 42 -4.05 9.60 13.95
N ASN A 43 -3.70 9.75 15.23
CA ASN A 43 -3.70 11.03 15.92
C ASN A 43 -2.43 11.86 15.69
N ARG A 44 -1.40 11.26 15.06
CA ARG A 44 -0.08 11.86 14.82
C ARG A 44 0.58 12.42 16.09
N ASP A 45 0.33 11.75 17.22
CA ASP A 45 0.82 12.18 18.53
C ASP A 45 2.22 11.60 18.80
N LEU A 46 3.24 12.42 18.57
CA LEU A 46 4.63 12.02 18.75
C LEU A 46 4.99 11.69 20.20
N GLU A 47 4.38 12.38 21.17
CA GLU A 47 4.69 12.14 22.59
C GLU A 47 4.09 10.81 23.05
N ALA A 48 2.85 10.53 22.65
CA ALA A 48 2.24 9.21 22.83
C ALA A 48 3.06 8.10 22.16
N LEU A 49 3.57 8.34 20.95
CA LEU A 49 4.40 7.38 20.22
C LEU A 49 5.68 7.06 20.99
N ARG A 50 6.36 8.08 21.51
CA ARG A 50 7.58 7.93 22.32
C ARG A 50 7.31 7.10 23.57
N VAL A 51 6.18 7.32 24.25
CA VAL A 51 5.79 6.53 25.42
C VAL A 51 5.59 5.06 25.06
N VAL A 52 4.86 4.76 23.99
CA VAL A 52 4.60 3.37 23.56
C VAL A 52 5.87 2.70 23.05
N HIS A 53 6.74 3.40 22.32
CA HIS A 53 8.00 2.85 21.82
C HIS A 53 9.00 2.61 22.97
N ASN A 54 9.13 3.53 23.92
CA ASN A 54 9.98 3.32 25.10
C ASN A 54 9.47 2.16 25.93
N ALA A 55 8.15 2.01 26.06
CA ALA A 55 7.54 0.85 26.69
C ALA A 55 7.93 -0.46 26.01
N LEU A 56 7.93 -0.50 24.68
CA LEU A 56 8.31 -1.66 23.88
C LEU A 56 9.78 -2.05 24.10
N LYS A 57 10.69 -1.06 24.11
CA LYS A 57 12.14 -1.29 24.34
C LYS A 57 12.44 -1.86 25.72
N LEU A 58 11.63 -1.52 26.72
CA LEU A 58 11.82 -1.94 28.12
C LEU A 58 11.10 -3.25 28.46
N ASP A 59 10.47 -3.90 27.49
CA ASP A 59 9.71 -5.14 27.72
C ASP A 59 10.58 -6.36 27.35
N PRO A 60 11.21 -7.03 28.33
CA PRO A 60 12.18 -8.10 28.08
C PRO A 60 11.53 -9.37 27.51
N GLN A 61 10.21 -9.50 27.60
CA GLN A 61 9.48 -10.64 27.04
C GLN A 61 9.14 -10.43 25.56
N PHE A 62 9.54 -9.30 25.00
CA PHE A 62 9.05 -8.86 23.71
C PHE A 62 10.11 -9.01 22.62
N ASP A 63 9.96 -10.06 21.81
CA ASP A 63 10.67 -10.20 20.54
C ASP A 63 9.80 -9.62 19.41
N PRO A 64 10.11 -8.41 18.89
CA PRO A 64 9.28 -7.74 17.90
C PRO A 64 9.34 -8.46 16.56
N ASP A 65 8.18 -8.94 16.11
CA ASP A 65 8.05 -9.46 14.75
C ASP A 65 7.94 -8.33 13.72
N THR A 66 8.15 -8.67 12.44
CA THR A 66 8.05 -7.74 11.31
C THR A 66 6.74 -6.96 11.32
N ARG A 67 5.62 -7.60 11.68
CA ARG A 67 4.30 -6.94 11.75
C ARG A 67 4.22 -5.84 12.80
N LEU A 68 4.80 -6.06 13.99
CA LEU A 68 4.85 -4.98 14.97
C LEU A 68 5.78 -3.86 14.52
N LEU A 69 6.94 -4.19 13.97
CA LEU A 69 7.89 -3.20 13.47
C LEU A 69 7.28 -2.37 12.32
N ASN A 70 6.47 -2.98 11.45
CA ASN A 70 5.65 -2.28 10.45
C ASN A 70 4.75 -1.23 11.09
N SER A 71 4.03 -1.59 12.15
CA SER A 71 3.15 -0.63 12.85
C SER A 71 3.94 0.50 13.52
N LEU A 72 5.14 0.21 14.02
CA LEU A 72 6.04 1.23 14.57
C LEU A 72 6.56 2.17 13.48
N MET A 73 6.96 1.64 12.31
CA MET A 73 7.34 2.45 11.14
C MET A 73 6.20 3.36 10.70
N THR A 74 4.99 2.82 10.53
CA THR A 74 3.79 3.57 10.15
C THR A 74 3.53 4.72 11.12
N ALA A 75 3.63 4.46 12.43
CA ALA A 75 3.43 5.50 13.44
C ALA A 75 4.47 6.63 13.34
N TYR A 76 5.75 6.30 13.08
CA TYR A 76 6.80 7.29 12.88
C TYR A 76 6.60 8.11 11.61
N VAL A 77 6.23 7.47 10.51
CA VAL A 77 5.90 8.16 9.24
C VAL A 77 4.72 9.11 9.44
N ALA A 78 3.67 8.67 10.11
CA ALA A 78 2.49 9.49 10.38
C ALA A 78 2.79 10.70 11.29
N CYS A 79 3.71 10.56 12.23
CA CYS A 79 4.18 11.64 13.11
C CYS A 79 5.25 12.55 12.46
N GLY A 80 5.52 12.41 11.16
CA GLY A 80 6.46 13.28 10.44
C GLY A 80 7.94 12.98 10.71
N LEU A 81 8.29 11.77 11.16
CA LEU A 81 9.66 11.34 11.41
C LEU A 81 10.05 10.14 10.52
N PRO A 82 10.05 10.29 9.18
CA PRO A 82 10.38 9.19 8.27
C PRO A 82 11.80 8.65 8.47
N SER A 83 12.76 9.48 8.91
CA SER A 83 14.13 9.04 9.23
C SER A 83 14.17 7.96 10.33
N ARG A 84 13.29 8.04 11.33
CA ARG A 84 13.17 7.01 12.37
C ARG A 84 12.56 5.72 11.83
N ALA A 85 11.63 5.82 10.89
CA ALA A 85 11.09 4.65 10.20
C ALA A 85 12.17 3.92 9.41
N MET A 86 13.11 4.65 8.79
CA MET A 86 14.26 4.04 8.09
C MET A 86 15.20 3.27 9.04
N GLU A 87 15.43 3.77 10.27
CA GLU A 87 16.20 3.04 11.28
C GLU A 87 15.55 1.68 11.62
N ILE A 88 14.22 1.66 11.70
CA ILE A 88 13.45 0.44 11.99
C ILE A 88 13.46 -0.50 10.78
N TRP A 89 13.37 0.03 9.56
CA TRP A 89 13.51 -0.74 8.34
C TRP A 89 14.83 -1.53 8.32
N GLU A 90 15.95 -0.91 8.67
CA GLU A 90 17.24 -1.61 8.74
C GLU A 90 17.26 -2.72 9.79
N ASN A 91 16.43 -2.62 10.84
CA ASN A 91 16.26 -3.71 11.80
C ASN A 91 15.44 -4.86 11.21
N ILE A 92 14.37 -4.57 10.46
CA ILE A 92 13.58 -5.58 9.75
C ILE A 92 14.45 -6.31 8.72
N ARG A 93 15.21 -5.57 7.92
CA ARG A 93 16.07 -6.13 6.87
C ARG A 93 17.14 -7.07 7.41
N ARG A 94 17.65 -6.81 8.61
CA ARG A 94 18.65 -7.64 9.30
C ARG A 94 18.03 -8.75 10.16
N SER A 95 16.72 -8.73 10.35
CA SER A 95 16.01 -9.76 11.12
C SER A 95 15.91 -11.06 10.35
N ALA A 96 15.79 -12.19 11.06
CA ALA A 96 15.58 -13.49 10.44
C ALA A 96 14.24 -13.60 9.68
N GLN A 97 13.22 -12.83 10.10
CA GLN A 97 11.92 -12.79 9.43
C GLN A 97 11.97 -12.02 8.11
N GLY A 98 12.87 -11.03 8.02
CA GLY A 98 13.01 -10.17 6.85
C GLY A 98 11.81 -9.24 6.61
N PRO A 99 11.90 -8.43 5.53
CA PRO A 99 10.81 -7.55 5.13
C PRO A 99 9.66 -8.32 4.46
N ASP A 100 8.44 -7.90 4.73
CA ASP A 100 7.24 -8.34 4.01
C ASP A 100 6.72 -7.23 3.07
N HIS A 101 5.68 -7.54 2.28
CA HIS A 101 5.07 -6.57 1.34
C HIS A 101 4.53 -5.31 2.04
N GLU A 102 4.10 -5.43 3.29
CA GLU A 102 3.67 -4.28 4.08
C GLU A 102 4.88 -3.42 4.50
N SER A 103 5.98 -4.05 4.93
CA SER A 103 7.24 -3.36 5.24
C SER A 103 7.74 -2.54 4.05
N VAL A 104 7.73 -3.14 2.85
CA VAL A 104 8.18 -2.50 1.61
C VAL A 104 7.29 -1.31 1.25
N ALA A 105 5.97 -1.45 1.34
CA ALA A 105 5.06 -0.33 1.08
C ALA A 105 5.29 0.84 2.05
N ILE A 106 5.45 0.55 3.35
CA ILE A 106 5.66 1.58 4.37
C ILE A 106 6.98 2.32 4.18
N VAL A 107 8.08 1.60 3.88
CA VAL A 107 9.39 2.25 3.74
C VAL A 107 9.47 3.09 2.46
N LEU A 108 8.81 2.66 1.38
CA LEU A 108 8.70 3.46 0.14
C LEU A 108 7.84 4.71 0.35
N ASP A 109 6.72 4.59 1.07
CA ASP A 109 5.92 5.76 1.48
C ASP A 109 6.73 6.72 2.36
N ALA A 110 7.52 6.20 3.31
CA ALA A 110 8.43 6.99 4.13
C ALA A 110 9.43 7.76 3.28
N CYS A 111 10.09 7.08 2.33
CA CYS A 111 11.03 7.66 1.38
C CYS A 111 10.38 8.75 0.50
N SER A 112 9.10 8.63 0.17
CA SER A 112 8.43 9.61 -0.66
C SER A 112 8.18 10.97 0.01
N ARG A 113 8.39 11.07 1.34
CA ARG A 113 8.00 12.23 2.17
C ARG A 113 9.16 13.14 2.57
N PHE A 114 10.39 12.88 2.13
CA PHE A 114 11.53 13.75 2.43
C PHE A 114 12.50 13.90 1.24
N PRO A 115 13.22 15.03 1.11
CA PRO A 115 13.96 15.38 -0.12
C PRO A 115 15.00 14.35 -0.58
N GLU A 116 15.72 13.74 0.36
CA GLU A 116 16.75 12.72 0.08
C GLU A 116 16.18 11.30 -0.03
N GLY A 117 14.87 11.15 0.21
CA GLY A 117 14.25 9.84 0.34
C GLY A 117 14.12 9.11 -0.98
N ILE A 118 14.05 9.82 -2.09
CA ILE A 118 13.88 9.17 -3.39
C ILE A 118 15.12 8.37 -3.82
N HIS A 119 16.31 8.91 -3.58
CA HIS A 119 17.56 8.17 -3.79
C HIS A 119 17.62 6.92 -2.90
N ARG A 120 17.18 7.05 -1.64
CA ARG A 120 17.08 5.90 -0.73
C ARG A 120 16.09 4.86 -1.22
N ALA A 121 14.94 5.25 -1.76
CA ALA A 121 13.96 4.33 -2.33
C ALA A 121 14.55 3.52 -3.48
N GLN A 122 15.29 4.16 -4.39
CA GLN A 122 15.98 3.48 -5.50
C GLN A 122 17.04 2.49 -5.00
N VAL A 123 17.86 2.89 -4.04
CA VAL A 123 18.89 2.02 -3.44
C VAL A 123 18.24 0.81 -2.77
N LEU A 124 17.18 1.03 -1.98
CA LEU A 124 16.43 -0.03 -1.31
C LEU A 124 15.78 -0.98 -2.31
N TRP A 125 15.18 -0.44 -3.37
CA TRP A 125 14.59 -1.23 -4.45
C TRP A 125 15.62 -2.13 -5.14
N GLY A 126 16.80 -1.57 -5.43
CA GLY A 126 17.94 -2.33 -5.97
C GLY A 126 18.40 -3.43 -5.02
N GLN A 127 18.53 -3.13 -3.73
CA GLN A 127 18.90 -4.10 -2.70
C GLN A 127 17.90 -5.26 -2.60
N LEU A 128 16.60 -4.97 -2.57
CA LEU A 128 15.55 -6.00 -2.55
C LEU A 128 15.61 -6.89 -3.80
N ARG A 129 15.86 -6.30 -4.97
CA ARG A 129 16.03 -7.06 -6.22
C ARG A 129 17.25 -8.00 -6.15
N THR A 130 18.39 -7.50 -5.67
CA THR A 130 19.61 -8.32 -5.52
C THR A 130 19.46 -9.43 -4.47
N ALA A 131 18.63 -9.19 -3.45
CA ALA A 131 18.31 -10.19 -2.42
C ALA A 131 17.29 -11.24 -2.88
N GLY A 132 16.79 -11.16 -4.12
CA GLY A 132 15.81 -12.11 -4.65
C GLY A 132 14.39 -11.92 -4.11
N TYR A 133 14.05 -10.71 -3.64
CA TYR A 133 12.69 -10.40 -3.18
C TYR A 133 11.67 -10.54 -4.33
N ARG A 134 10.57 -11.24 -4.07
CA ARG A 134 9.49 -11.45 -5.05
C ARG A 134 8.52 -10.27 -5.00
N PHE A 135 8.69 -9.33 -5.92
CA PHE A 135 7.79 -8.19 -6.03
C PHE A 135 6.39 -8.59 -6.52
N THR A 136 5.38 -7.98 -5.93
CA THR A 136 3.97 -8.06 -6.35
C THR A 136 3.55 -6.77 -7.04
N ALA A 137 2.40 -6.79 -7.73
CA ALA A 137 1.82 -5.58 -8.33
C ALA A 137 1.66 -4.42 -7.32
N ARG A 138 1.39 -4.74 -6.05
CA ARG A 138 1.26 -3.75 -4.97
C ARG A 138 2.60 -3.08 -4.65
N ASP A 139 3.68 -3.84 -4.64
CA ASP A 139 5.02 -3.29 -4.38
C ASP A 139 5.45 -2.34 -5.51
N TYR A 140 5.18 -2.72 -6.76
CA TYR A 140 5.42 -1.85 -7.92
C TYR A 140 4.58 -0.57 -7.88
N ALA A 141 3.29 -0.68 -7.55
CA ALA A 141 2.42 0.48 -7.41
C ALA A 141 2.92 1.45 -6.33
N ALA A 142 3.31 0.95 -5.15
CA ALA A 142 3.88 1.76 -4.08
C ALA A 142 5.19 2.45 -4.50
N TYR A 143 6.02 1.76 -5.28
CA TYR A 143 7.28 2.34 -5.78
C TYR A 143 7.04 3.43 -6.83
N VAL A 144 6.14 3.20 -7.79
CA VAL A 144 5.76 4.20 -8.80
C VAL A 144 5.10 5.41 -8.15
N GLU A 145 4.25 5.21 -7.14
CA GLU A 145 3.66 6.32 -6.36
C GLU A 145 4.75 7.16 -5.66
N ALA A 146 5.75 6.50 -5.06
CA ALA A 146 6.87 7.19 -4.43
C ALA A 146 7.69 8.02 -5.44
N LEU A 147 7.95 7.47 -6.64
CA LEU A 147 8.60 8.17 -7.75
C LEU A 147 7.78 9.37 -8.25
N GLY A 148 6.48 9.17 -8.47
CA GLY A 148 5.57 10.22 -8.93
C GLY A 148 5.48 11.40 -7.97
N ARG A 149 5.37 11.14 -6.66
CA ARG A 149 5.37 12.20 -5.63
C ARG A 149 6.65 13.05 -5.62
N ASN A 150 7.76 12.50 -6.12
CA ASN A 150 9.05 13.19 -6.21
C ASN A 150 9.37 13.67 -7.64
N GLY A 151 8.40 13.67 -8.55
CA GLY A 151 8.56 14.18 -9.92
C GLY A 151 9.33 13.26 -10.87
N MET A 152 9.65 12.03 -10.45
CA MET A 152 10.44 11.06 -11.22
C MET A 152 9.56 10.20 -12.14
N TRP A 153 8.69 10.84 -12.91
CA TRP A 153 7.68 10.18 -13.75
C TRP A 153 8.30 9.28 -14.82
N ASP A 154 9.40 9.70 -15.43
CA ASP A 154 10.09 8.93 -16.48
C ASP A 154 10.61 7.59 -15.96
N GLU A 155 11.11 7.58 -14.71
CA GLU A 155 11.56 6.34 -14.08
C GLU A 155 10.37 5.45 -13.71
N GLY A 156 9.31 6.03 -13.15
CA GLY A 156 8.06 5.32 -12.87
C GLY A 156 7.50 4.65 -14.13
N TRP A 157 7.52 5.36 -15.25
CA TRP A 157 7.04 4.90 -16.55
C TRP A 157 7.87 3.73 -17.12
N LYS A 158 9.19 3.76 -16.95
CA LYS A 158 10.07 2.64 -17.32
C LYS A 158 9.76 1.39 -16.52
N ILE A 159 9.41 1.53 -15.24
CA ILE A 159 9.13 0.41 -14.34
C ILE A 159 7.81 -0.29 -14.70
N THR A 160 6.79 0.46 -15.13
CA THR A 160 5.51 -0.10 -15.56
C THR A 160 5.57 -0.77 -16.94
N GLY A 161 6.70 -0.69 -17.64
CA GLY A 161 6.91 -1.33 -18.95
C GLY A 161 6.61 -0.43 -20.15
N GLY A 162 6.47 0.90 -19.97
CA GLY A 162 6.04 1.81 -21.04
C GLY A 162 4.63 1.50 -21.57
N PRO A 163 4.11 2.26 -22.55
CA PRO A 163 2.86 1.87 -23.18
C PRO A 163 3.10 0.55 -23.92
N VAL A 164 2.16 -0.38 -23.79
CA VAL A 164 2.06 -1.51 -24.71
C VAL A 164 1.82 -0.89 -26.08
N HIS A 165 2.89 -0.69 -26.85
CA HIS A 165 2.78 -0.35 -28.25
C HIS A 165 2.10 -1.55 -28.92
N HIS A 166 0.79 -1.43 -29.17
CA HIS A 166 0.18 -2.15 -30.27
C HIS A 166 0.80 -1.62 -31.56
N HIS A 167 2.00 -2.06 -31.89
CA HIS A 167 2.55 -1.93 -33.24
C HIS A 167 1.99 -3.09 -34.07
N ASP A 168 0.97 -2.72 -34.85
CA ASP A 168 0.74 -3.10 -36.25
C ASP A 168 0.52 -4.57 -36.61
N GLN A 169 -0.72 -4.86 -37.03
CA GLN A 169 -0.93 -5.50 -38.34
C GLN A 169 -1.47 -4.44 -39.29
N GLU A 170 -0.54 -3.83 -40.03
CA GLU A 170 -0.84 -3.32 -41.36
C GLU A 170 -1.35 -4.46 -42.23
N ALA A 171 -2.48 -4.24 -42.88
CA ALA A 171 -2.80 -4.86 -44.16
C ALA A 171 -3.25 -3.73 -45.09
N GLU A 172 -2.27 -3.00 -45.64
CA GLU A 172 -2.45 -2.35 -46.92
C GLU A 172 -2.56 -3.43 -48.00
N GLY A 173 -3.67 -3.42 -48.72
CA GLY A 173 -3.94 -4.27 -49.86
C GLY A 173 -4.87 -3.58 -50.83
N GLY A 174 -4.35 -2.55 -51.51
CA GLY A 174 -4.54 -2.33 -52.95
C GLY A 174 -5.94 -2.16 -53.55
N SER A 175 -6.05 -1.03 -54.27
CA SER A 175 -6.81 -0.84 -55.52
C SER A 175 -8.30 -0.47 -55.47
N ARG A 176 -8.50 0.82 -55.71
CA ARG A 176 -9.63 1.39 -56.47
C ARG A 176 -9.91 0.58 -57.74
N CYS A 177 -11.19 0.28 -58.01
CA CYS A 177 -11.78 0.24 -59.34
C CYS A 177 -13.28 0.55 -59.27
N LEU A 178 -13.74 1.36 -60.23
CA LEU A 178 -15.10 1.88 -60.43
C LEU A 178 -16.04 0.84 -61.05
N GLY A 179 -17.36 1.03 -60.87
CA GLY A 179 -18.43 0.34 -61.61
C GLY A 179 -19.57 -0.06 -60.67
N SER A 180 -20.62 0.74 -60.54
CA SER A 180 -21.88 0.67 -61.32
C SER A 180 -22.88 -0.38 -60.78
N GLU A 181 -24.15 0.04 -60.79
CA GLU A 181 -25.37 -0.79 -60.76
C GLU A 181 -26.05 -1.05 -59.40
N LEU A 182 -27.05 -0.20 -59.15
CA LEU A 182 -28.44 -0.57 -58.82
C LEU A 182 -28.76 -2.06 -59.01
N VAL A 183 -29.24 -2.74 -57.96
CA VAL A 183 -30.45 -3.59 -58.03
C VAL A 183 -31.14 -3.60 -56.66
N SER A 184 -32.41 -3.21 -56.70
CA SER A 184 -33.43 -3.38 -55.66
C SER A 184 -33.83 -4.86 -55.54
N GLY A 185 -34.02 -5.41 -54.34
CA GLY A 185 -34.47 -6.82 -54.25
C GLY A 185 -34.61 -7.40 -52.84
N HIS A 186 -35.77 -7.14 -52.23
CA HIS A 186 -36.61 -8.09 -51.48
C HIS A 186 -35.93 -9.28 -50.76
N LEU A 187 -36.03 -9.29 -49.43
CA LEU A 187 -36.22 -10.53 -48.65
C LEU A 187 -37.02 -10.20 -47.36
N GLY A 188 -38.31 -10.56 -47.37
CA GLY A 188 -39.02 -10.91 -46.13
C GLY A 188 -38.72 -12.38 -45.76
N PRO A 189 -39.51 -12.99 -44.87
CA PRO A 189 -39.64 -12.67 -43.46
C PRO A 189 -39.11 -13.83 -42.60
N ARG A 190 -38.52 -13.56 -41.43
CA ARG A 190 -38.33 -14.57 -40.38
C ARG A 190 -39.37 -14.36 -39.30
N GLY A 191 -40.37 -15.24 -39.30
CA GLY A 191 -41.35 -15.37 -38.25
C GLY A 191 -40.76 -16.00 -36.99
N ARG A 192 -41.16 -15.40 -35.86
CA ARG A 192 -41.80 -16.04 -34.69
C ARG A 192 -40.93 -16.91 -33.78
N ALA A 193 -40.72 -16.43 -32.55
CA ALA A 193 -41.40 -16.92 -31.33
C ALA A 193 -40.89 -16.12 -30.12
N VAL A 194 -41.75 -15.34 -29.45
CA VAL A 194 -42.50 -15.68 -28.22
C VAL A 194 -41.62 -15.56 -26.98
N GLU A 195 -41.77 -14.44 -26.26
CA GLU A 195 -41.74 -14.40 -24.80
C GLU A 195 -42.81 -13.41 -24.34
N GLY A 196 -43.84 -13.95 -23.67
CA GLY A 196 -44.85 -13.18 -22.97
C GLY A 196 -44.60 -13.26 -21.48
N ALA A 197 -44.90 -12.17 -20.77
CA ALA A 197 -45.61 -12.15 -19.49
C ALA A 197 -45.54 -10.74 -18.89
N THR A 198 -46.48 -9.89 -19.28
CA THR A 198 -46.92 -8.75 -18.47
C THR A 198 -48.11 -9.20 -17.64
N GLY A 199 -47.97 -9.17 -16.32
CA GLY A 199 -49.09 -9.22 -15.37
C GLY A 199 -48.99 -8.01 -14.45
N GLU A 200 -49.82 -7.01 -14.73
CA GLU A 200 -50.06 -5.84 -13.88
C GLU A 200 -51.14 -6.11 -12.83
N ALA A 201 -50.98 -5.42 -11.69
CA ALA A 201 -51.99 -4.77 -10.85
C ALA A 201 -53.07 -5.65 -10.14
N GLY A 202 -53.39 -5.41 -8.87
CA GLY A 202 -53.37 -4.14 -8.12
C GLY A 202 -54.73 -3.48 -8.22
#